data_AF-A0A976PUY4-F1
#
_entry.id   AF-A0A976PUY4-F1
#
_cell.length_a   1.000
_cell.length_b   1.000
_cell.length_c   1.000
_cell.angle_alpha   90.00
_cell.angle_beta   90.00
_cell.angle_gamma   90.00
#
_symmetry.space_group_name_H-M   'P 1'
#
loop_
_entity.id
_entity.type
_entity.pdbx_description
1 polymer ?
#
loop_
_entity_poly.entity_id
_entity_poly.type
_entity_poly.pdbx_seq_one_letter_code
_entity_poly.pdbx_strand_id
1 'polypeptide(L)' 'MSAAPRYPEIHVRVSSPNPLTLVAAVRCALRQAHVGREEIWRFSQEAFARKSPRGLRQVCQKWVRVDSREGKSGNSSRN' A
#
# COMPACT_ATOMS: atom_id res chain seq x y z
N MET A 1 -17.40 -0.71 4.49
CA MET A 1 -16.66 -1.46 5.54
C MET A 1 -15.20 -1.51 5.14
N SER A 2 -14.34 -0.71 5.75
CA SER A 2 -12.88 -0.82 5.53
C SER A 2 -12.37 -1.99 6.37
N ALA A 3 -12.21 -3.15 5.73
CA ALA A 3 -11.57 -4.29 6.37
C ALA A 3 -10.15 -3.89 6.82
N ALA A 4 -9.75 -4.34 8.01
CA ALA A 4 -8.40 -4.13 8.51
C ALA A 4 -7.37 -4.69 7.51
N PRO A 5 -6.19 -4.06 7.38
CA PRO A 5 -5.11 -4.61 6.56
C PRO A 5 -4.74 -6.01 7.05
N ARG A 6 -4.27 -6.85 6.13
CA ARG A 6 -3.90 -8.24 6.42
C ARG A 6 -2.75 -8.36 7.43
N TYR A 7 -1.81 -7.42 7.37
CA TYR A 7 -0.67 -7.30 8.27
C TYR A 7 -0.69 -5.90 8.91
N PRO A 8 -1.55 -5.66 9.91
CA PRO A 8 -1.73 -4.34 10.52
C PRO A 8 -0.50 -3.83 11.29
N GLU A 9 0.39 -4.73 11.71
CA GLU A 9 1.66 -4.44 12.37
C GLU A 9 2.73 -3.90 11.41
N ILE A 10 2.59 -4.17 10.11
CA ILE A 10 3.55 -3.71 9.11
C ILE A 10 3.16 -2.31 8.65
N HIS A 11 4.05 -1.35 8.89
CA HIS A 11 3.86 0.05 8.57
C HIS A 11 4.82 0.48 7.47
N VAL A 12 4.28 1.03 6.37
CA VAL A 12 5.05 1.48 5.21
C VAL A 12 4.79 2.95 4.98
N ARG A 13 5.88 3.74 4.92
CA ARG A 13 5.83 5.17 4.64
C ARG A 13 6.61 5.49 3.37
N VAL A 14 5.97 6.13 2.41
CA VAL A 14 6.59 6.49 1.13
C VAL A 14 6.20 7.92 0.76
N SER A 15 7.21 8.72 0.39
CA SER A 15 7.04 10.13 -0.04
C SER A 15 7.10 10.30 -1.57
N SER A 16 7.20 9.21 -2.32
CA SER A 16 7.27 9.22 -3.78
C SER A 16 5.87 9.24 -4.41
N PRO A 17 5.64 10.05 -5.45
CA PRO A 17 4.40 10.00 -6.24
C PRO A 17 4.32 8.76 -7.15
N ASN A 18 5.42 8.01 -7.31
CA ASN A 18 5.45 6.82 -8.14
C ASN A 18 4.80 5.62 -7.38
N PRO A 19 3.68 5.07 -7.88
CA PRO A 19 2.99 3.96 -7.21
C PRO A 19 3.83 2.67 -7.14
N LEU A 20 4.78 2.48 -8.06
CA LEU A 20 5.69 1.32 -8.02
C LEU A 20 6.68 1.40 -6.85
N THR A 21 7.04 2.62 -6.42
CA THR A 21 7.86 2.80 -5.21
C THR A 21 7.11 2.29 -3.98
N LEU A 22 5.80 2.50 -3.91
CA LEU A 22 4.98 1.97 -2.82
C LEU A 22 4.94 0.43 -2.85
N VAL A 23 4.73 -0.18 -4.02
CA VAL A 23 4.75 -1.65 -4.15
C VAL A 23 6.09 -2.24 -3.71
N ALA A 24 7.19 -1.63 -4.14
CA ALA A 24 8.54 -2.06 -3.75
C ALA A 24 8.76 -1.94 -2.24
N ALA A 25 8.33 -0.83 -1.64
CA ALA A 25 8.42 -0.62 -0.19
C ALA A 25 7.61 -1.66 0.60
N VAL A 26 6.39 -1.97 0.17
CA VAL A 26 5.57 -3.02 0.79
C VAL A 26 6.24 -4.39 0.66
N ARG A 27 6.76 -4.76 -0.51
CA ARG A 27 7.51 -6.02 -0.68
C ARG A 27 8.71 -6.12 0.25
N CYS A 28 9.43 -5.01 0.41
CA CYS A 28 10.57 -4.95 1.32
C CYS A 28 10.13 -5.16 2.78
N ALA A 29 9.09 -4.45 3.21
CA ALA A 29 8.56 -4.55 4.56
C ALA A 29 8.02 -5.96 4.89
N LEU A 30 7.32 -6.59 3.96
CA LEU A 30 6.85 -7.98 4.11
C LEU A 30 8.04 -8.95 4.29
N ARG A 31 9.13 -8.77 3.55
CA ARG A 31 10.35 -9.59 3.71
C ARG A 31 11.01 -9.37 5.07
N GLN A 32 11.08 -8.12 5.54
CA GLN A 32 11.64 -7.78 6.85
C GLN A 32 10.80 -8.36 8.00
N ALA A 33 9.49 -8.44 7.83
CA ALA A 33 8.58 -9.08 8.76
C ALA A 33 8.54 -10.61 8.64
N HIS A 34 9.47 -11.21 7.88
CA HIS A 34 9.54 -12.66 7.63
C HIS A 34 8.24 -13.27 7.07
N VAL A 35 7.43 -12.48 6.35
CA VAL A 35 6.23 -12.98 5.66
C VAL A 35 6.67 -13.97 4.58
N GLY A 36 5.93 -15.08 4.48
CA GLY A 36 6.24 -16.17 3.57
C GLY A 36 6.35 -15.73 2.11
N ARG A 37 7.22 -16.42 1.35
CA ARG A 37 7.45 -16.13 -0.07
C ARG A 37 6.15 -16.20 -0.90
N GLU A 38 5.27 -17.13 -0.59
CA GLU A 38 3.97 -17.28 -1.26
C GLU A 38 3.07 -16.07 -1.05
N GLU A 39 3.06 -15.50 0.15
CA GLU A 39 2.26 -14.33 0.49
C GLU A 39 2.81 -13.07 -0.22
N ILE A 40 4.13 -12.91 -0.25
CA ILE A 40 4.77 -11.84 -1.04
C ILE A 40 4.46 -11.99 -2.54
N TRP A 41 4.39 -13.23 -3.05
CA TRP A 41 4.03 -13.50 -4.43
C TRP A 41 2.56 -13.16 -4.71
N ARG A 42 1.63 -13.56 -3.84
CA ARG A 42 0.20 -13.20 -3.92
C ARG A 42 0.01 -11.68 -3.92
N PHE A 43 0.66 -10.97 -3.00
CA PHE A 43 0.66 -9.50 -3.00
C PHE A 43 1.11 -8.93 -4.35
N SER A 44 2.21 -9.46 -4.90
CA SER A 44 2.76 -8.96 -6.16
C SER A 44 1.78 -9.17 -7.32
N GLN A 45 1.15 -10.35 -7.40
CA GLN A 45 0.13 -10.64 -8.41
C GLN A 45 -1.08 -9.70 -8.29
N GLU A 46 -1.60 -9.51 -7.08
CA GLU A 46 -2.73 -8.60 -6.84
C GLU A 46 -2.39 -7.15 -7.19
N ALA A 47 -1.18 -6.69 -6.85
CA ALA A 47 -0.73 -5.34 -7.13
C ALA A 47 -0.61 -5.13 -8.65
N PHE A 48 0.10 -6.01 -9.35
CA PHE A 48 0.32 -5.89 -10.80
C PHE A 48 -0.92 -6.17 -11.64
N ALA A 49 -1.95 -6.84 -11.10
CA ALA A 49 -3.25 -6.94 -11.75
C ALA A 49 -3.99 -5.59 -11.85
N ARG A 50 -3.59 -4.57 -11.07
CA ARG A 50 -4.21 -3.24 -11.10
C ARG A 50 -3.50 -2.34 -12.10
N LYS A 51 -4.25 -1.88 -13.11
CA LYS A 51 -3.75 -0.96 -14.15
C LYS A 51 -3.69 0.52 -13.71
N SER A 52 -4.33 0.87 -12.60
CA SER A 52 -4.41 2.26 -12.14
C SER A 52 -3.58 2.50 -10.87
N PRO A 53 -2.94 3.68 -10.72
CA PRO A 53 -2.21 4.05 -9.50
C PRO A 53 -3.07 3.98 -8.24
N ARG A 54 -4.33 4.40 -8.33
CA ARG A 54 -5.30 4.31 -7.23
C ARG A 54 -5.58 2.85 -6.84
N GLY A 55 -5.74 1.97 -7.82
CA GLY A 55 -5.96 0.54 -7.57
C GLY A 55 -4.76 -0.13 -6.90
N LEU A 56 -3.54 0.22 -7.32
CA LEU A 56 -2.29 -0.21 -6.69
C LEU A 56 -2.22 0.21 -5.22
N ARG A 57 -2.54 1.48 -4.93
CA ARG A 57 -2.57 2.00 -3.56
C ARG A 57 -3.59 1.26 -2.68
N GLN A 58 -4.78 0.98 -3.22
CA GLN A 58 -5.80 0.20 -2.51
C GLN A 58 -5.33 -1.22 -2.18
N VAL A 59 -4.63 -1.89 -3.10
CA VAL A 59 -4.04 -3.21 -2.80
C VAL A 59 -3.00 -3.08 -1.68
N CYS A 60 -2.11 -2.09 -1.75
CA CYS A 60 -1.13 -1.86 -0.68
C CYS A 60 -1.79 -1.65 0.69
N GLN A 61 -2.86 -0.84 0.75
CA GLN A 61 -3.63 -0.57 1.97
C GLN A 61 -4.42 -1.78 2.50
N LYS A 62 -4.77 -2.74 1.63
CA LYS A 62 -5.39 -4.02 2.05
C LYS A 62 -4.39 -4.95 2.71
N TRP A 63 -3.10 -4.83 2.36
CA TRP A 63 -2.07 -5.73 2.85
C TRP A 63 -1.40 -5.19 4.11
N VAL A 64 -1.07 -3.90 4.14
CA VAL A 64 -0.31 -3.28 5.23
C VAL A 64 -0.84 -1.88 5.55
N ARG A 65 -0.40 -1.29 6.66
CA ARG A 65 -0.67 0.12 6.92
C ARG A 65 0.24 1.01 6.07
N VAL A 66 -0.37 1.89 5.26
CA VAL A 66 0.36 2.80 4.37
C VAL A 66 0.15 4.24 4.81
N ASP A 67 1.23 4.90 5.23
CA ASP A 67 1.29 6.35 5.39
C ASP A 67 1.92 6.93 4.12
N SER A 68 1.10 7.21 3.12
CA SER A 68 1.53 8.03 1.99
C SER A 68 1.00 9.43 2.16
N ARG A 69 1.92 10.40 2.22
CA ARG A 69 1.62 11.82 2.08
C ARG A 69 1.23 12.12 0.64
N GLU A 70 0.18 11.47 0.16
CA GLU A 70 -0.56 12.00 -0.97
C GLU A 70 -1.35 13.15 -0.36
N GLY A 71 -0.94 14.38 -0.70
CA GLY A 71 -1.52 15.59 -0.14
C GLY A 71 -3.03 15.45 -0.06
N LYS A 72 -3.58 15.71 1.13
CA LYS A 72 -4.99 16.06 1.24
C LYS A 72 -5.17 17.30 0.36
N SER A 73 -5.53 17.12 -0.91
CA SER A 73 -6.37 18.08 -1.61
C SER A 73 -7.79 17.88 -1.07
N GLY A 74 -7.95 18.16 0.23
CA GLY A 74 -9.23 18.46 0.83
C GLY A 74 -9.47 19.92 0.53
N ASN A 75 -10.02 20.20 -0.64
CA ASN A 75 -10.48 21.54 -0.97
C ASN A 75 -11.57 21.93 0.03
N SER A 76 -11.41 23.13 0.58
CA SER A 76 -12.30 23.92 1.41
C SER A 76 -13.80 23.61 1.29
N SER A 77 -14.47 23.62 2.44
CA SER A 77 -15.69 24.42 2.57
C SER A 77 -15.66 25.10 3.92
N ARG A 78 -15.34 26.40 3.86
CA ARG A 78 -15.62 27.37 4.91
C ARG A 78 -17.14 27.45 5.09
N ASN A 79 -17.60 27.54 6.33
CA ASN A 79 -18.78 28.31 6.67
C ASN A 79 -18.51 29.05 7.97
#